data_AF-A0A928A9G4-F1
#
_entry.id   AF-A0A928A9G4-F1
#
_cell.length_a   1.000
_cell.length_b   1.000
_cell.length_c   1.000
_cell.angle_alpha   90.00
_cell.angle_beta   90.00
_cell.angle_gamma   90.00
#
_symmetry.space_group_name_H-M   'P 1'
#
loop_
_entity.id
_entity.type
_entity.pdbx_description
1 polymer ?
#
loop_
_entity_poly.entity_id
_entity_poly.type
_entity_poly.pdbx_seq_one_letter_code
_entity_poly.pdbx_strand_id
1 'polypeptide(L)'
;MKIGLVDSGIGVVPFIKEIIKQNKNNDYYLFIDNEYFPYGNKSEKELLDRLLFIFNYFERYSIEQLLICCNTLSYIYLKYLPKSIFKVTTILQINLTKNSPLLTTEYLSKNINSISGEELASFIEENNIINIIKLIKNIEAKELVLSCTHYPLIKSLFSYYKIKAYSFENELIESLKSEKNNAIFYLQKKDLNVIKKYFSNLCISLLDD
;
A
#
# COMPACT_ATOMS: atom_id res chain seq x y z
N MET A 1 9.78 18.34 2.95
CA MET A 1 8.87 17.59 3.83
C MET A 1 9.45 16.23 4.24
N LYS A 2 9.12 15.77 5.46
CA LYS A 2 9.27 14.38 5.91
C LYS A 2 7.94 13.64 5.79
N ILE A 3 7.92 12.53 5.05
CA ILE A 3 6.71 11.79 4.71
C ILE A 3 6.86 10.34 5.15
N GLY A 4 5.93 9.84 5.97
CA GLY A 4 5.83 8.41 6.26
C GLY A 4 5.08 7.68 5.15
N LEU A 5 5.56 6.50 4.76
CA LEU A 5 4.80 5.54 3.94
C LEU A 5 4.65 4.25 4.74
N VAL A 6 3.42 3.76 4.84
CA VAL A 6 3.14 2.49 5.49
C VAL A 6 2.36 1.53 4.60
N ASP A 7 2.88 0.31 4.52
CA ASP A 7 2.23 -0.83 3.91
C ASP A 7 2.49 -2.10 4.74
N SER A 8 1.66 -3.12 4.55
CA SER A 8 1.85 -4.42 5.23
C SER A 8 3.00 -5.24 4.64
N GLY A 9 3.52 -4.91 3.46
CA GLY A 9 4.63 -5.65 2.86
C GLY A 9 5.18 -5.00 1.59
N ILE A 10 5.48 -5.80 0.57
CA ILE A 10 6.07 -5.29 -0.70
C ILE A 10 5.12 -4.40 -1.52
N GLY A 11 3.87 -4.24 -1.09
CA GLY A 11 2.87 -3.37 -1.71
C GLY A 11 3.25 -1.89 -1.75
N VAL A 12 4.30 -1.47 -1.03
CA VAL A 12 4.85 -0.10 -1.14
C VAL A 12 5.56 0.16 -2.48
N VAL A 13 6.00 -0.88 -3.19
CA VAL A 13 6.83 -0.76 -4.41
C VAL A 13 6.14 0.07 -5.51
N PRO A 14 4.87 -0.16 -5.88
CA PRO A 14 4.17 0.69 -6.84
C PRO A 14 4.14 2.19 -6.47
N PHE A 15 4.04 2.53 -5.18
CA PHE A 15 4.08 3.92 -4.72
C PHE A 15 5.47 4.54 -4.86
N ILE A 16 6.52 3.81 -4.51
CA ILE A 16 7.91 4.27 -4.70
C ILE A 16 8.20 4.50 -6.19
N LYS A 17 7.71 3.63 -7.08
CA LYS A 17 7.81 3.83 -8.54
C LYS A 17 7.20 5.15 -8.98
N GLU A 18 5.98 5.47 -8.50
CA GLU A 18 5.30 6.71 -8.85
C GLU A 18 5.98 7.94 -8.22
N ILE A 19 6.52 7.84 -7.00
CA ILE A 19 7.32 8.92 -6.37
C ILE A 19 8.50 9.31 -7.26
N ILE A 20 9.27 8.32 -7.70
CA ILE A 20 10.45 8.53 -8.55
C ILE A 20 10.01 9.11 -9.90
N LYS A 21 9.02 8.48 -10.54
CA LYS A 21 8.53 8.89 -11.87
C LYS A 21 7.99 10.31 -11.89
N GLN A 22 7.36 10.77 -10.81
CA GLN A 22 6.78 12.10 -10.70
C GLN A 22 7.73 13.13 -10.05
N ASN A 23 8.98 12.76 -9.76
CA ASN A 23 9.97 13.63 -9.09
C ASN A 23 9.45 14.28 -7.80
N LYS A 24 8.69 13.52 -7.00
CA LYS A 24 8.26 13.97 -5.68
C LYS A 24 9.44 13.80 -4.74
N ASN A 25 10.27 14.84 -4.61
CA ASN A 25 11.53 14.80 -3.90
C ASN A 25 11.32 15.25 -2.45
N ASN A 26 11.36 14.30 -1.52
CA ASN A 26 11.20 14.48 -0.08
C ASN A 26 12.01 13.44 0.71
N ASP A 27 12.00 13.55 2.04
CA ASP A 27 12.41 12.43 2.89
C ASP A 27 11.24 11.48 3.09
N TYR A 28 11.42 10.22 2.71
CA TYR A 28 10.42 9.17 2.79
C TYR A 28 10.79 8.13 3.84
N TYR A 29 10.06 8.09 4.94
CA TYR A 29 10.25 7.11 6.02
C TYR A 29 9.33 5.92 5.75
N LEU A 30 9.92 4.77 5.41
CA LEU A 30 9.19 3.56 5.09
C LEU A 30 8.95 2.74 6.36
N PHE A 31 7.71 2.27 6.54
CA PHE A 31 7.37 1.23 7.48
C PHE A 31 6.74 0.07 6.71
N ILE A 32 7.50 -1.02 6.56
CA ILE A 32 7.11 -2.22 5.81
C ILE A 32 6.81 -3.32 6.81
N ASP A 33 5.53 -3.57 7.06
CA ASP A 33 5.10 -4.40 8.19
C ASP A 33 5.03 -5.90 7.87
N ASN A 34 6.11 -6.44 7.32
CA ASN A 34 6.20 -7.85 6.91
C ASN A 34 5.89 -8.83 8.07
N GLU A 35 6.23 -8.46 9.31
CA GLU A 35 6.00 -9.29 10.50
C GLU A 35 4.50 -9.45 10.84
N TYR A 36 3.67 -8.52 10.37
CA TYR A 36 2.23 -8.50 10.64
C TYR A 36 1.40 -8.76 9.37
N PHE A 37 2.06 -9.07 8.26
CA PHE A 37 1.46 -9.49 7.00
C PHE A 37 0.77 -10.88 7.13
N PRO A 38 -0.34 -11.13 6.40
CA PRO A 38 -1.18 -10.15 5.73
C PRO A 38 -2.19 -9.51 6.70
N TYR A 39 -2.44 -8.19 6.54
CA TYR A 39 -3.49 -7.50 7.29
C TYR A 39 -4.90 -8.00 6.97
N GLY A 40 -5.12 -8.52 5.75
CA GLY A 40 -6.43 -8.97 5.30
C GLY A 40 -7.05 -10.11 6.12
N ASN A 41 -6.26 -10.79 6.95
CA ASN A 41 -6.69 -11.94 7.76
C ASN A 41 -6.74 -11.61 9.26
N LYS A 42 -6.43 -10.36 9.64
CA LYS A 42 -6.39 -9.93 11.04
C LYS A 42 -7.76 -9.42 11.50
N SER A 43 -8.00 -9.51 12.80
CA SER A 43 -9.18 -8.92 13.41
C SER A 43 -9.11 -7.39 13.40
N GLU A 44 -10.26 -6.74 13.48
CA GLU A 44 -10.36 -5.28 13.56
C GLU A 44 -9.57 -4.70 14.75
N LYS A 45 -9.61 -5.37 15.91
CA LYS A 45 -8.87 -4.96 17.09
C LYS A 45 -7.36 -5.02 16.86
N GLU A 46 -6.87 -6.13 16.32
CA GLU A 46 -5.45 -6.30 15.96
C GLU A 46 -4.96 -5.20 15.02
N LEU A 47 -5.77 -4.87 13.99
CA LEU A 47 -5.42 -3.83 13.04
C LEU A 47 -5.45 -2.43 13.65
N LEU A 48 -6.38 -2.14 14.56
CA LEU A 48 -6.42 -0.87 15.29
C LEU A 48 -5.22 -0.72 16.23
N ASP A 49 -4.91 -1.75 17.01
CA ASP A 49 -3.74 -1.75 17.90
C ASP A 49 -2.45 -1.58 17.09
N ARG A 50 -2.35 -2.23 15.92
CA ARG A 50 -1.20 -2.08 15.03
C ARG A 50 -1.12 -0.69 14.40
N LEU A 51 -2.25 -0.10 14.00
CA LEU A 51 -2.31 1.28 13.50
C LEU A 51 -1.76 2.28 14.53
N LEU A 52 -2.17 2.15 15.81
CA LEU A 52 -1.68 3.01 16.89
C LEU A 52 -0.17 2.84 17.13
N PHE A 53 0.33 1.61 17.05
CA PHE A 53 1.77 1.35 17.09
C PHE A 53 2.53 2.06 15.96
N ILE A 54 2.00 1.99 14.73
CA ILE A 54 2.58 2.65 13.55
C ILE A 54 2.60 4.17 13.73
N PHE A 55 1.56 4.75 14.32
CA PHE A 55 1.53 6.19 14.58
C PHE A 55 2.65 6.58 15.55
N ASN A 56 2.77 5.87 16.68
CA ASN A 56 3.87 6.08 17.65
C ASN A 56 5.26 5.84 17.04
N TYR A 57 5.39 4.94 16.05
CA TYR A 57 6.63 4.77 15.30
C TYR A 57 6.98 6.04 14.53
N PHE A 58 6.04 6.60 13.78
CA PHE A 58 6.29 7.78 12.95
C PHE A 58 6.45 9.09 13.72
N GLU A 59 5.83 9.22 14.89
CA GLU A 59 6.01 10.39 15.76
C GLU A 59 7.49 10.63 16.12
N ARG A 60 8.25 9.56 16.34
CA ARG A 60 9.69 9.62 16.68
C ARG A 60 10.55 10.25 15.58
N TYR A 61 10.10 10.19 14.33
CA TYR A 61 10.81 10.77 13.19
C TYR A 61 10.34 12.19 12.84
N SER A 62 9.32 12.68 13.57
CA SER A 62 8.69 13.99 13.35
C SER A 62 8.28 14.17 11.88
N ILE A 63 7.59 13.17 11.32
CA ILE A 63 7.02 13.28 9.98
C ILE A 63 5.91 14.34 9.96
N GLU A 64 5.70 14.95 8.80
CA GLU A 64 4.67 15.98 8.60
C GLU A 64 3.41 15.39 7.97
N GLN A 65 3.57 14.33 7.17
CA GLN A 65 2.49 13.62 6.50
C GLN A 65 2.71 12.11 6.50
N LEU A 66 1.68 11.34 6.81
CA LEU A 66 1.64 9.88 6.69
C LEU A 66 0.77 9.46 5.50
N LEU A 67 1.35 8.66 4.62
CA LEU A 67 0.66 7.97 3.54
C LEU A 67 0.37 6.53 3.95
N ILE A 68 -0.90 6.22 4.15
CA ILE A 68 -1.34 4.85 4.36
C ILE A 68 -1.60 4.24 2.99
N CYS A 69 -0.61 3.48 2.50
CA CYS A 69 -0.67 2.79 1.23
C CYS A 69 -1.56 1.54 1.32
N CYS A 70 -1.56 0.84 2.45
CA CYS A 70 -2.39 -0.36 2.61
C CYS A 70 -3.88 -0.02 2.66
N ASN A 71 -4.69 -0.57 1.76
CA ASN A 71 -6.14 -0.35 1.74
C ASN A 71 -6.84 -0.86 3.01
N THR A 72 -6.40 -2.00 3.56
CA THR A 72 -6.97 -2.57 4.79
C THR A 72 -6.71 -1.65 5.97
N LEU A 73 -5.47 -1.19 6.14
CA LEU A 73 -5.11 -0.24 7.20
C LEU A 73 -5.79 1.13 7.00
N SER A 74 -5.98 1.54 5.74
CA SER A 74 -6.71 2.76 5.39
C SER A 74 -8.15 2.70 5.90
N TYR A 75 -8.85 1.58 5.71
CA TYR A 75 -10.22 1.42 6.22
C TYR A 75 -10.28 1.56 7.75
N ILE A 76 -9.35 0.93 8.47
CA ILE A 76 -9.27 1.01 9.93
C ILE A 76 -9.05 2.47 10.37
N TYR A 77 -8.12 3.17 9.72
CA TYR A 77 -7.90 4.59 9.98
C TYR A 77 -9.16 5.42 9.72
N LEU A 78 -9.85 5.21 8.60
CA LEU A 78 -11.06 5.99 8.25
C LEU A 78 -12.23 5.68 9.18
N LYS A 79 -12.33 4.45 9.69
CA LYS A 79 -13.38 4.02 10.62
C LYS A 79 -13.18 4.61 12.01
N TYR A 80 -11.94 4.68 12.49
CA TYR A 80 -11.66 5.09 13.88
C TYR A 80 -11.10 6.51 14.04
N LEU A 81 -10.54 7.09 12.97
CA LEU A 81 -9.94 8.43 12.93
C LEU A 81 -9.14 8.76 14.20
N PRO A 82 -8.10 7.96 14.54
CA PRO A 82 -7.30 8.22 15.72
C PRO A 82 -6.68 9.62 15.64
N LYS A 83 -6.56 10.28 16.79
CA LYS A 83 -5.86 11.57 16.87
C LYS A 83 -4.44 11.40 16.33
N SER A 84 -4.01 12.34 15.48
CA SER A 84 -2.72 12.36 14.82
C SER A 84 -2.14 13.76 14.90
N ILE A 85 -0.83 13.85 15.11
CA ILE A 85 -0.10 15.14 15.05
C ILE A 85 0.33 15.50 13.62
N PHE A 86 0.31 14.53 12.70
CA PHE A 86 0.67 14.70 11.28
C PHE A 86 -0.56 14.52 10.38
N LYS A 87 -0.49 15.09 9.18
CA LYS A 87 -1.53 14.92 8.16
C LYS A 87 -1.56 13.46 7.70
N VAL A 88 -2.74 12.85 7.58
CA VAL A 88 -2.87 11.49 7.04
C VAL A 88 -3.56 11.53 5.69
N THR A 89 -3.06 10.74 4.72
CA THR A 89 -3.70 10.55 3.42
C THR A 89 -3.71 9.06 3.10
N THR A 90 -4.84 8.56 2.61
CA THR A 90 -5.04 7.13 2.39
C THR A 90 -5.37 6.84 0.93
N ILE A 91 -4.88 5.72 0.40
CA ILE A 91 -5.24 5.30 -0.97
C ILE A 91 -6.71 4.91 -1.07
N LEU A 92 -7.29 4.36 0.01
CA LEU A 92 -8.66 3.83 -0.02
C LEU A 92 -9.68 4.95 -0.27
N GLN A 93 -9.46 6.16 0.26
CA GLN A 93 -10.30 7.31 -0.05
C GLN A 93 -10.37 7.58 -1.55
N ILE A 94 -9.24 7.49 -2.27
CA ILE A 94 -9.20 7.67 -3.72
C ILE A 94 -9.96 6.54 -4.41
N ASN A 95 -9.69 5.29 -4.03
CA ASN A 95 -10.34 4.12 -4.62
C ASN A 95 -11.87 4.16 -4.47
N LEU A 96 -12.37 4.59 -3.31
CA LEU A 96 -13.81 4.72 -3.04
C LEU A 96 -14.53 5.78 -3.88
N THR A 97 -13.80 6.72 -4.51
CA THR A 97 -14.41 7.71 -5.43
C THR A 97 -14.68 7.16 -6.83
N LYS A 98 -14.21 5.95 -7.13
CA LYS A 98 -14.27 5.37 -8.48
C LYS A 98 -15.55 4.56 -8.65
N ASN A 99 -16.10 4.59 -9.87
CA ASN A 99 -17.37 3.92 -10.19
C ASN A 99 -17.21 2.42 -10.48
N SER A 100 -15.99 1.95 -10.77
CA SER A 100 -15.73 0.54 -11.07
C SER A 100 -15.67 -0.30 -9.78
N PRO A 101 -16.08 -1.58 -9.81
CA PRO A 101 -16.01 -2.44 -8.63
C PRO A 101 -14.58 -2.54 -8.07
N LEU A 102 -14.48 -2.54 -6.74
CA LEU A 102 -13.20 -2.72 -6.06
C LEU A 102 -12.89 -4.21 -5.91
N LEU A 103 -11.66 -4.62 -6.21
CA LEU A 103 -11.10 -5.91 -5.79
C LEU A 103 -10.27 -5.67 -4.53
N THR A 104 -10.67 -6.24 -3.40
CA THR A 104 -10.12 -5.91 -2.08
C THR A 104 -9.54 -7.15 -1.37
N THR A 105 -9.05 -7.00 -0.14
CA THR A 105 -8.72 -8.14 0.74
C THR A 105 -10.00 -8.76 1.31
N GLU A 106 -9.90 -9.97 1.88
CA GLU A 106 -11.05 -10.61 2.54
C GLU A 106 -11.66 -9.72 3.64
N TYR A 107 -10.84 -9.17 4.54
CA TYR A 107 -11.31 -8.24 5.57
C TYR A 107 -12.11 -7.07 4.98
N LEU A 108 -11.61 -6.40 3.93
CA LEU A 108 -12.32 -5.28 3.32
C LEU A 108 -13.62 -5.73 2.64
N SER A 109 -13.62 -6.87 1.95
CA SER A 109 -14.83 -7.38 1.28
C SER A 109 -16.00 -7.64 2.22
N LYS A 110 -15.71 -7.94 3.49
CA LYS A 110 -16.72 -8.10 4.56
C LYS A 110 -17.26 -6.77 5.09
N ASN A 111 -16.54 -5.68 4.85
CA ASN A 111 -16.80 -4.37 5.46
C ASN A 111 -17.23 -3.28 4.46
N ILE A 112 -16.99 -3.48 3.16
CA ILE A 112 -17.44 -2.61 2.07
C ILE A 112 -17.91 -3.44 0.87
N ASN A 113 -18.86 -2.91 0.09
CA ASN A 113 -19.35 -3.56 -1.12
C ASN A 113 -18.23 -3.68 -2.18
N SER A 114 -17.62 -4.86 -2.28
CA SER A 114 -16.46 -5.12 -3.14
C SER A 114 -16.30 -6.61 -3.41
N ILE A 115 -15.49 -6.95 -4.41
CA ILE A 115 -15.14 -8.32 -4.74
C ILE A 115 -13.97 -8.73 -3.84
N SER A 116 -14.11 -9.89 -3.20
CA SER A 116 -13.03 -10.44 -2.38
C SER A 116 -11.91 -10.97 -3.25
N GLY A 117 -10.69 -10.54 -2.95
CA GLY A 117 -9.48 -11.14 -3.47
C GLY A 117 -8.94 -12.28 -2.60
N GLU A 118 -9.66 -12.71 -1.56
CA GLU A 118 -9.26 -13.82 -0.68
C GLU A 118 -7.77 -13.72 -0.26
N GLU A 119 -6.97 -14.75 -0.52
CA GLU A 119 -5.53 -14.83 -0.24
C GLU A 119 -4.62 -14.29 -1.37
N LEU A 120 -5.17 -13.55 -2.35
CA LEU A 120 -4.42 -13.11 -3.53
C LEU A 120 -3.13 -12.36 -3.18
N ALA A 121 -3.12 -11.56 -2.12
CA ALA A 121 -1.92 -10.86 -1.66
C ALA A 121 -0.81 -11.84 -1.25
N SER A 122 -1.14 -12.89 -0.48
CA SER A 122 -0.20 -13.94 -0.08
C SER A 122 0.31 -14.71 -1.30
N PHE A 123 -0.58 -15.08 -2.23
CA PHE A 123 -0.17 -15.78 -3.45
C PHE A 123 0.80 -14.96 -4.30
N ILE A 124 0.66 -13.64 -4.32
CA ILE A 124 1.59 -12.74 -5.03
C ILE A 124 2.97 -12.74 -4.34
N GLU A 125 3.04 -12.65 -3.01
CA GLU A 125 4.33 -12.68 -2.30
C GLU A 125 5.06 -14.02 -2.45
N GLU A 126 4.30 -15.12 -2.41
CA GLU A 126 4.80 -16.48 -2.58
C GLU A 126 5.12 -16.85 -4.04
N ASN A 127 4.79 -15.98 -5.00
CA ASN A 127 4.85 -16.28 -6.45
C ASN A 127 4.03 -17.52 -6.85
N ASN A 128 2.89 -17.75 -6.19
CA ASN A 128 2.00 -18.88 -6.45
C ASN A 128 1.10 -18.60 -7.68
N ILE A 129 1.69 -18.72 -8.86
CA ILE A 129 1.06 -18.41 -10.16
C ILE A 129 -0.24 -19.22 -10.37
N ILE A 130 -0.29 -20.47 -9.91
CA ILE A 130 -1.45 -21.36 -10.11
C ILE A 130 -2.68 -20.78 -9.41
N ASN A 131 -2.56 -20.40 -8.15
CA ASN A 131 -3.69 -19.87 -7.38
C ASN A 131 -4.06 -18.45 -7.82
N ILE A 132 -3.07 -17.61 -8.20
CA ILE A 132 -3.33 -16.30 -8.82
C ILE A 132 -4.22 -16.47 -10.05
N ILE A 133 -3.87 -17.37 -10.96
CA ILE A 133 -4.64 -17.59 -12.19
C ILE A 133 -6.04 -18.11 -11.89
N LYS A 134 -6.17 -19.08 -10.97
CA LYS A 134 -7.49 -19.61 -10.59
C LYS A 134 -8.41 -18.52 -10.07
N LEU A 135 -7.90 -17.65 -9.21
CA LEU A 135 -8.70 -16.57 -8.64
C LEU A 135 -9.11 -15.56 -9.71
N ILE A 136 -8.18 -15.07 -10.54
CA ILE A 136 -8.50 -14.08 -11.58
C ILE A 136 -9.53 -14.63 -12.57
N LYS A 137 -9.44 -15.92 -12.96
CA LYS A 137 -10.40 -16.55 -13.87
C LYS A 137 -11.84 -16.55 -13.35
N ASN A 138 -12.02 -16.59 -12.03
CA ASN A 138 -13.32 -16.64 -11.40
C ASN A 138 -13.92 -15.24 -11.15
N ILE A 139 -13.21 -14.17 -11.47
CA ILE A 139 -13.74 -12.81 -11.29
C ILE A 139 -14.70 -12.46 -12.43
N GLU A 140 -15.98 -12.32 -12.09
CA GLU A 140 -17.03 -11.92 -13.02
C GLU A 140 -17.17 -10.38 -13.11
N ALA A 141 -16.17 -9.72 -13.70
CA ALA A 141 -16.21 -8.27 -13.92
C ALA A 141 -15.53 -7.86 -15.22
N LYS A 142 -16.09 -6.85 -15.92
CA LYS A 142 -15.46 -6.25 -17.11
C LYS A 142 -14.32 -5.30 -16.77
N GLU A 143 -14.42 -4.66 -15.61
CA GLU A 143 -13.41 -3.74 -15.12
C GLU A 143 -13.36 -3.73 -13.58
N LEU A 144 -12.20 -3.39 -13.02
CA LEU A 144 -11.95 -3.42 -11.58
C LEU A 144 -10.96 -2.34 -11.17
N VAL A 145 -11.14 -1.79 -9.97
CA VAL A 145 -10.08 -1.09 -9.24
C VAL A 145 -9.34 -2.10 -8.35
N LEU A 146 -8.02 -2.17 -8.51
CA LEU A 146 -7.14 -3.00 -7.72
C LEU A 146 -6.92 -2.34 -6.34
N SER A 147 -7.78 -2.66 -5.38
CA SER A 147 -7.83 -2.05 -4.04
C SER A 147 -7.12 -2.91 -2.98
N CYS A 148 -5.92 -3.35 -3.35
CA CYS A 148 -4.89 -3.93 -2.49
C CYS A 148 -3.54 -3.60 -3.13
N THR A 149 -2.53 -3.31 -2.33
CA THR A 149 -1.24 -2.80 -2.81
C THR A 149 -0.41 -3.83 -3.59
N HIS A 150 -0.71 -5.13 -3.42
CA HIS A 150 -0.08 -6.21 -4.17
C HIS A 150 -0.63 -6.39 -5.59
N TYR A 151 -1.93 -6.15 -5.79
CA TYR A 151 -2.62 -6.51 -7.03
C TYR A 151 -2.09 -5.76 -8.27
N PRO A 152 -1.66 -4.48 -8.20
CA PRO A 152 -1.00 -3.79 -9.31
C PRO A 152 0.23 -4.52 -9.87
N LEU A 153 0.93 -5.33 -9.05
CA LEU A 153 2.11 -6.09 -9.49
C LEU A 153 1.77 -7.15 -10.56
N ILE A 154 0.52 -7.62 -10.58
CA ILE A 154 0.01 -8.62 -11.52
C ILE A 154 -1.06 -8.05 -12.47
N LYS A 155 -1.12 -6.72 -12.60
CA LYS A 155 -2.13 -6.00 -13.42
C LYS A 155 -2.24 -6.53 -14.86
N SER A 156 -1.15 -6.98 -15.45
CA SER A 156 -1.12 -7.55 -16.81
C SER A 156 -1.93 -8.86 -16.93
N LEU A 157 -2.03 -9.66 -15.87
CA LEU A 157 -2.80 -10.90 -15.87
C LEU A 157 -4.31 -10.63 -15.99
N PHE A 158 -4.81 -9.56 -15.37
CA PHE A 158 -6.21 -9.15 -15.54
C PHE A 158 -6.53 -8.82 -17.01
N SER A 159 -5.62 -8.11 -17.68
CA SER A 159 -5.78 -7.78 -19.11
C SER A 159 -5.81 -9.02 -19.99
N TYR A 160 -5.04 -10.06 -19.67
CA TYR A 160 -5.08 -11.35 -20.37
C TYR A 160 -6.48 -12.01 -20.29
N TYR A 161 -7.15 -11.89 -19.15
CA TYR A 161 -8.53 -12.36 -18.95
C TYR A 161 -9.60 -11.35 -19.38
N LYS A 162 -9.24 -10.34 -20.17
CA LYS A 162 -10.14 -9.29 -20.68
C LYS A 162 -10.81 -8.46 -19.58
N ILE A 163 -10.19 -8.38 -18.40
CA ILE A 163 -10.61 -7.53 -17.30
C ILE A 163 -9.79 -6.24 -17.35
N LYS A 164 -10.45 -5.09 -17.49
CA LYS A 164 -9.78 -3.79 -17.45
C LYS A 164 -9.48 -3.41 -15.99
N ALA A 165 -8.23 -3.51 -15.59
CA ALA A 165 -7.79 -3.24 -14.23
C ALA A 165 -7.19 -1.82 -14.08
N TYR A 166 -7.59 -1.11 -13.04
CA TYR A 166 -7.10 0.22 -12.68
C TYR A 166 -6.39 0.20 -11.32
N SER A 167 -5.45 1.11 -11.14
CA SER A 167 -4.76 1.36 -9.88
C SER A 167 -4.43 2.86 -9.82
N PHE A 168 -4.33 3.42 -8.61
CA PHE A 168 -4.35 4.88 -8.39
C PHE A 168 -3.22 5.37 -7.50
N GLU A 169 -2.11 4.64 -7.46
CA GLU A 169 -0.90 5.06 -6.74
C GLU A 169 -0.41 6.40 -7.27
N ASN A 170 -0.52 6.61 -8.59
CA ASN A 170 -0.15 7.86 -9.23
C ASN A 170 -0.94 9.05 -8.66
N GLU A 171 -2.26 8.92 -8.47
CA GLU A 171 -3.12 9.99 -7.96
C GLU A 171 -2.78 10.31 -6.50
N LEU A 172 -2.49 9.30 -5.68
CA LEU A 172 -2.06 9.52 -4.29
C LEU A 172 -0.75 10.31 -4.26
N ILE A 173 0.22 9.93 -5.09
CA ILE A 173 1.53 10.58 -5.15
C ILE A 173 1.44 11.98 -5.77
N GLU A 174 0.54 12.20 -6.74
CA GLU A 174 0.36 13.49 -7.40
C GLU A 174 0.02 14.61 -6.40
N SER A 175 -0.76 14.27 -5.37
CA SER A 175 -1.15 15.18 -4.28
C SER A 175 0.02 15.68 -3.41
N LEU A 176 1.20 15.05 -3.49
CA LEU A 176 2.36 15.42 -2.70
C LEU A 176 3.05 16.67 -3.26
N LYS A 177 3.48 17.55 -2.36
CA LYS A 177 4.45 18.60 -2.67
C LYS A 177 5.84 18.01 -2.84
N SER A 178 6.68 18.66 -3.63
CA SER A 178 8.11 18.38 -3.75
C SER A 178 8.86 19.54 -3.12
N GLU A 179 9.66 19.27 -2.07
CA GLU A 179 10.31 20.33 -1.27
C GLU A 179 11.82 20.13 -1.12
N LYS A 180 12.36 19.07 -1.72
CA LYS A 180 13.80 18.79 -1.75
C LYS A 180 14.31 18.69 -3.19
N ASN A 181 15.63 18.77 -3.33
CA ASN A 181 16.29 18.55 -4.61
C ASN A 181 16.28 17.07 -5.01
N ASN A 182 16.33 16.15 -4.03
CA ASN A 182 16.36 14.70 -4.24
C ASN A 182 15.45 13.99 -3.23
N ALA A 183 14.91 12.84 -3.63
CA ALA A 183 14.23 11.92 -2.72
C ALA A 183 15.25 11.06 -1.94
N ILE A 184 15.05 10.93 -0.62
CA ILE A 184 15.83 10.02 0.25
C ILE A 184 14.85 9.09 0.95
N PHE A 185 15.13 7.79 0.91
CA PHE A 185 14.28 6.77 1.51
C PHE A 185 14.94 6.21 2.77
N TYR A 186 14.27 6.37 3.90
CA TYR A 186 14.69 5.91 5.21
C TYR A 186 13.95 4.60 5.51
N LEU A 187 14.69 3.52 5.81
CA LEU A 187 14.10 2.21 6.14
C LEU A 187 14.96 1.44 7.13
N GLN A 188 14.36 0.43 7.78
CA GLN A 188 15.08 -0.49 8.66
C GLN A 188 16.02 -1.38 7.85
N LYS A 189 17.13 -1.81 8.47
CA LYS A 189 18.14 -2.65 7.81
C LYS A 189 17.57 -3.96 7.25
N LYS A 190 16.57 -4.53 7.93
CA LYS A 190 15.89 -5.77 7.52
C LYS A 190 15.19 -5.65 6.16
N ASP A 191 14.72 -4.45 5.80
CA ASP A 191 13.96 -4.20 4.56
C ASP A 191 14.84 -3.83 3.36
N LEU A 192 16.14 -3.61 3.59
CA LEU A 192 17.07 -3.12 2.57
C LEU A 192 17.15 -4.03 1.34
N ASN A 193 17.29 -5.33 1.57
CA ASN A 193 17.42 -6.31 0.49
C ASN A 193 16.12 -6.42 -0.32
N VAL A 194 14.97 -6.31 0.35
CA VAL A 194 13.66 -6.34 -0.29
C VAL A 194 13.50 -5.15 -1.21
N ILE A 195 13.78 -3.93 -0.74
CA ILE A 195 13.66 -2.71 -1.55
C ILE A 195 14.67 -2.69 -2.70
N LYS A 196 15.93 -3.08 -2.46
CA LYS A 196 16.97 -3.11 -3.50
C LYS A 196 16.69 -4.10 -4.63
N LYS A 197 15.90 -5.15 -4.39
CA LYS A 197 15.43 -6.07 -5.44
C LYS A 197 14.62 -5.33 -6.52
N TYR A 198 13.89 -4.28 -6.15
CA TYR A 198 13.05 -3.49 -7.06
C TYR A 198 13.71 -2.18 -7.52
N PHE A 199 14.60 -1.62 -6.70
CA PHE A 199 15.24 -0.34 -6.97
C PHE A 199 16.75 -0.38 -6.66
N SER A 200 17.58 -0.64 -7.66
CA SER A 200 19.03 -0.73 -7.47
C SER A 200 19.69 0.60 -7.10
N ASN A 201 19.13 1.72 -7.57
CA ASN A 201 19.73 3.05 -7.52
C ASN A 201 18.98 4.02 -6.57
N LEU A 202 18.14 3.49 -5.68
CA LEU A 202 17.41 4.31 -4.71
C LEU A 202 18.40 4.94 -3.71
N CYS A 203 18.27 6.24 -3.45
CA CYS A 203 19.02 6.89 -2.38
C CYS A 203 18.43 6.47 -1.04
N ILE A 204 19.14 5.62 -0.30
CA ILE A 204 18.67 4.98 0.93
C ILE A 204 19.52 5.44 2.12
N SER A 205 18.86 5.80 3.21
CA SER A 205 19.44 5.92 4.54
C SER A 205 18.86 4.83 5.43
N LEU A 206 19.69 4.22 6.28
CA LEU A 206 19.18 3.25 7.26
C LEU A 206 18.74 3.99 8.53
N LEU A 207 17.64 3.52 9.10
CA LEU A 207 17.20 3.94 10.43
C LEU A 207 17.89 3.06 11.48
N ASP A 208 18.24 3.67 12.62
CA ASP A 208 18.74 2.95 13.78
C ASP A 208 17.58 2.15 14.43
N ASP A 209 17.86 0.93 14.87
CA ASP A 209 16.88 0.01 15.50
C ASP A 209 16.47 0.44 16.92
#